data_AF-A0A1J1CXR3-F1
#
_entry.id   AF-A0A1J1CXR3-F1
#
_cell.length_a   1.000
_cell.length_b   1.000
_cell.length_c   1.000
_cell.angle_alpha   90.00
_cell.angle_beta   90.00
_cell.angle_gamma   90.00
#
_symmetry.space_group_name_H-M   'P 1'
#
loop_
_entity.id
_entity.type
_entity.pdbx_description
1 polymer ?
#
loop_
_entity_poly.entity_id
_entity_poly.type
_entity_poly.pdbx_seq_one_letter_code
_entity_poly.pdbx_strand_id
1 'polypeptide(L)'
;MELNELKEYLRIDGEDENITLSSLLLAAKSYIKNGTGLEEDMIKSDEIKELYNLCLKILISHWYENRVIETTGPNFHKLSFSVDSILIQLEAEYLKIKRGETDGSRQT
;
A
#
# COMPACT_ATOMS: atom_id res chain seq x y z
N MET A 1 4.65 -6.98 -3.80
CA MET A 1 5.02 -6.36 -5.08
C MET A 1 6.51 -6.02 -5.10
N GLU A 2 7.16 -6.36 -6.22
CA GLU A 2 8.55 -5.99 -6.53
C GLU A 2 8.65 -4.67 -7.31
N LEU A 3 9.85 -4.09 -7.40
CA LEU A 3 10.09 -2.82 -8.08
C LEU A 3 9.69 -2.85 -9.58
N ASN A 4 9.91 -3.98 -10.27
CA ASN A 4 9.61 -4.10 -11.70
C ASN A 4 8.10 -4.05 -11.98
N GLU A 5 7.28 -4.67 -11.14
CA GLU A 5 5.81 -4.61 -11.25
C GLU A 5 5.28 -3.19 -11.06
N LEU A 6 5.90 -2.42 -10.16
CA LEU A 6 5.58 -1.01 -9.96
C LEU A 6 5.94 -0.16 -11.19
N LYS A 7 7.10 -0.41 -11.80
CA LYS A 7 7.55 0.30 -13.00
C LYS A 7 6.65 0.01 -14.20
N GLU A 8 6.21 -1.23 -14.36
CA GLU A 8 5.21 -1.60 -15.36
C GLU A 8 3.91 -0.81 -15.16
N TYR A 9 3.42 -0.72 -13.92
CA TYR A 9 2.22 0.05 -13.59
C TYR A 9 2.36 1.55 -13.93
N LEU A 10 3.53 2.13 -13.65
CA LEU A 10 3.82 3.55 -13.92
C LEU A 10 4.26 3.82 -15.37
N ARG A 11 4.42 2.79 -16.20
CA ARG A 11 4.94 2.88 -17.58
C ARG A 11 6.33 3.53 -17.64
N ILE A 12 7.20 3.15 -16.71
CA ILE A 12 8.59 3.63 -16.63
C ILE A 12 9.53 2.58 -17.22
N ASP A 13 10.26 2.97 -18.25
CA ASP A 13 11.32 2.19 -18.86
C ASP A 13 12.70 2.65 -18.35
N GLY A 14 13.70 1.77 -18.31
CA GLY A 14 15.05 2.11 -17.86
C GLY A 14 15.22 2.05 -16.35
N GLU A 15 16.30 2.61 -15.79
CA GLU A 15 16.68 2.45 -14.37
C GLU A 15 16.84 3.76 -13.59
N ASP A 16 16.68 4.90 -14.24
CA ASP A 16 16.98 6.23 -13.68
C ASP A 16 16.14 6.53 -12.43
N GLU A 17 14.91 6.05 -12.38
CA GLU A 17 13.97 6.25 -11.28
C GLU A 17 14.08 5.19 -10.18
N ASN A 18 14.93 4.15 -10.31
CA ASN A 18 14.97 3.01 -9.40
C ASN A 18 15.13 3.43 -7.93
N ILE A 19 15.99 4.41 -7.66
CA ILE A 19 16.24 4.93 -6.31
C ILE A 19 14.97 5.58 -5.73
N THR A 20 14.34 6.46 -6.53
CA THR A 20 13.14 7.18 -6.12
C THR A 20 11.99 6.21 -5.87
N LEU A 21 11.73 5.30 -6.82
CA LEU A 21 10.64 4.34 -6.73
C LEU A 21 10.85 3.34 -5.59
N SER A 22 12.08 2.91 -5.32
CA SER A 22 12.37 2.04 -4.17
C SER A 22 12.09 2.73 -2.84
N SER A 23 12.46 4.01 -2.72
CA SER A 23 12.16 4.80 -1.53
C SER A 23 10.66 5.01 -1.33
N LEU A 24 9.92 5.31 -2.41
CA LEU A 24 8.46 5.44 -2.37
C LEU A 24 7.78 4.11 -2.03
N LEU A 25 8.26 2.99 -2.58
CA LEU A 25 7.74 1.66 -2.26
C LEU A 25 7.91 1.34 -0.77
N LEU A 26 9.07 1.62 -0.19
CA LEU A 26 9.31 1.43 1.23
C LEU A 26 8.39 2.33 2.09
N ALA A 27 8.23 3.59 1.69
CA ALA A 27 7.34 4.51 2.37
C ALA A 27 5.87 4.06 2.29
N ALA A 28 5.42 3.55 1.14
CA ALA A 28 4.06 3.06 0.95
C ALA A 28 3.77 1.82 1.78
N LYS A 29 4.70 0.85 1.83
CA LYS A 29 4.59 -0.32 2.74
C LYS A 29 4.48 0.11 4.19
N SER A 30 5.30 1.08 4.61
CA SER A 30 5.28 1.63 5.96
C SER A 30 3.96 2.36 6.26
N TYR A 31 3.42 3.09 5.28
CA TYR A 31 2.14 3.80 5.41
C TYR A 31 0.98 2.82 5.65
N ILE A 32 0.87 1.76 4.85
CA ILE A 32 -0.17 0.74 5.04
C ILE A 32 0.01 0.02 6.38
N LYS A 33 1.25 -0.37 6.73
CA LYS A 33 1.55 -1.02 8.01
C LYS A 33 1.13 -0.15 9.19
N ASN A 34 1.48 1.13 9.17
CA ASN A 34 1.14 2.05 10.26
C ASN A 34 -0.36 2.35 10.33
N GLY A 35 -1.05 2.38 9.18
CA GLY A 35 -2.49 2.63 9.11
C GLY A 35 -3.36 1.43 9.49
N THR A 36 -2.88 0.21 9.26
CA THR A 36 -3.73 -1.00 9.33
C THR A 36 -3.18 -2.10 10.25
N GLY A 37 -1.90 -2.04 10.60
CA GLY A 37 -1.17 -3.12 11.27
C GLY A 37 -0.76 -4.27 10.34
N LEU A 38 -1.21 -4.29 9.09
CA LEU A 38 -0.97 -5.38 8.15
C LEU A 38 0.40 -5.25 7.47
N GLU A 39 1.18 -6.32 7.51
CA GLU A 39 2.43 -6.47 6.75
C GLU A 39 2.24 -7.47 5.59
N GLU A 40 3.01 -7.32 4.52
CA GLU A 40 2.87 -8.13 3.30
C GLU A 40 3.05 -9.65 3.56
N ASP A 41 3.93 -10.01 4.50
CA ASP A 41 4.21 -11.38 4.92
C ASP A 41 3.10 -12.02 5.77
N MET A 42 2.22 -11.21 6.37
CA MET A 42 1.05 -11.70 7.12
C MET A 42 -0.09 -12.15 6.21
N ILE A 43 -0.09 -11.71 4.94
CA ILE A 43 -1.20 -11.93 4.00
C ILE A 43 -1.12 -13.35 3.42
N LYS A 44 -2.17 -14.14 3.69
CA LYS A 44 -2.29 -15.53 3.19
C LYS A 44 -3.19 -15.67 1.97
N SER A 45 -4.08 -14.71 1.74
CA SER A 45 -5.03 -14.71 0.62
C SER A 45 -4.44 -13.96 -0.57
N ASP A 46 -4.40 -14.61 -1.73
CA ASP A 46 -3.94 -13.99 -2.98
C ASP A 46 -4.78 -12.75 -3.37
N GLU A 47 -6.09 -12.79 -3.11
CA GLU A 47 -7.00 -11.66 -3.40
C GLU A 47 -6.65 -10.43 -2.53
N ILE A 48 -6.37 -10.65 -1.24
CA ILE A 48 -5.95 -9.57 -0.34
C ILE A 48 -4.56 -9.06 -0.72
N LYS A 49 -3.67 -9.95 -1.16
CA LYS A 49 -2.33 -9.58 -1.61
C LYS A 49 -2.39 -8.67 -2.82
N GLU A 50 -3.26 -8.97 -3.79
CA GLU A 50 -3.50 -8.09 -4.93
C GLU A 50 -4.16 -6.76 -4.54
N LEU A 51 -5.06 -6.76 -3.56
CA LEU A 51 -5.64 -5.53 -3.01
C LEU A 51 -4.58 -4.65 -2.33
N TYR A 52 -3.67 -5.27 -1.56
CA TYR A 52 -2.53 -4.60 -0.95
C TYR A 52 -1.59 -4.01 -2.01
N ASN A 53 -1.25 -4.80 -3.05
CA ASN A 53 -0.44 -4.34 -4.18
C ASN A 53 -1.09 -3.17 -4.92
N LEU A 54 -2.42 -3.19 -5.12
CA LEU A 54 -3.16 -2.09 -5.71
C LEU A 54 -3.08 -0.82 -4.86
N CYS A 55 -3.22 -0.94 -3.53
CA CYS A 55 -3.06 0.18 -2.62
C CYS A 55 -1.67 0.83 -2.74
N LEU A 56 -0.61 0.01 -2.79
CA LEU A 56 0.76 0.50 -3.01
C LEU A 56 0.87 1.25 -4.34
N LYS A 57 0.36 0.68 -5.43
CA LYS A 57 0.39 1.29 -6.77
C LYS A 57 -0.28 2.66 -6.80
N ILE A 58 -1.46 2.80 -6.20
CA ILE A 58 -2.21 4.07 -6.13
C ILE A 58 -1.46 5.11 -5.29
N LEU A 59 -0.96 4.73 -4.10
CA LEU A 59 -0.20 5.61 -3.23
C LEU A 59 1.06 6.14 -3.93
N ILE A 60 1.83 5.24 -4.53
CA ILE A 60 3.10 5.58 -5.16
C ILE A 60 2.88 6.42 -6.41
N SER A 61 1.91 6.08 -7.27
CA SER A 61 1.54 6.93 -8.43
C SER A 61 1.18 8.33 -7.98
N HIS A 62 0.35 8.46 -6.94
CA HIS A 62 -0.02 9.77 -6.42
C HIS A 62 1.18 10.57 -5.93
N TRP A 63 2.07 9.99 -5.10
CA TRP A 63 3.25 10.68 -4.58
C TRP A 63 4.32 10.96 -5.65
N TYR A 64 4.45 10.07 -6.64
CA TYR A 64 5.40 10.21 -7.71
C TYR A 64 5.01 11.34 -8.68
N GLU A 65 3.73 11.44 -9.02
CA GLU A 65 3.17 12.45 -9.92
C GLU A 65 3.04 13.82 -9.24
N ASN A 66 2.68 13.86 -7.95
CA ASN A 66 2.41 15.09 -7.22
C ASN A 66 3.56 15.45 -6.28
N ARG A 67 4.69 15.89 -6.85
CA ARG A 67 5.89 16.30 -6.09
C ARG A 67 5.81 17.71 -5.48
N VAL A 68 4.69 18.41 -5.63
CA VAL A 68 4.50 19.77 -5.16
C VAL A 68 3.88 19.75 -3.76
N ILE A 69 4.47 20.50 -2.83
CA ILE A 69 4.09 20.55 -1.40
C ILE A 69 2.68 21.14 -1.21
N GLU A 70 2.28 22.06 -2.09
CA GLU A 70 0.95 22.68 -2.08
C GLU A 70 0.34 22.62 -3.48
N THR A 71 -0.74 21.85 -3.63
CA THR A 71 -1.63 21.97 -4.78
C THR A 71 -2.70 23.00 -4.42
N THR A 72 -2.46 24.28 -4.70
CA THR A 72 -3.48 25.33 -4.52
C THR A 72 -4.45 25.30 -5.70
N GLY A 73 -5.70 24.89 -5.47
CA GLY A 73 -6.76 24.90 -6.48
C GLY A 73 -7.89 23.90 -6.21
N PRO A 74 -8.98 23.92 -7.02
CA PRO A 74 -10.12 23.00 -6.88
C PRO A 74 -9.75 21.52 -7.11
N ASN A 75 -8.55 21.25 -7.64
CA ASN A 75 -7.98 19.92 -7.84
C ASN A 75 -7.02 19.49 -6.71
N PHE A 76 -7.18 20.02 -5.49
CA PHE A 76 -6.52 19.46 -4.32
C PHE A 76 -7.05 18.03 -4.12
N HIS A 77 -6.32 17.06 -4.67
CA HIS A 77 -6.66 15.65 -4.57
C HIS A 77 -6.34 15.20 -3.15
N LYS A 78 -7.28 15.41 -2.23
CA LYS A 78 -7.37 14.61 -1.01
C LYS A 78 -7.23 13.16 -1.46
N LEU A 79 -6.25 12.44 -0.94
CA LEU A 79 -5.96 11.04 -1.26
C LEU A 79 -7.27 10.30 -1.54
N SER A 80 -7.37 9.67 -2.72
CA SER A 80 -8.65 9.19 -3.25
C SER A 80 -9.45 8.39 -2.21
N PHE A 81 -10.76 8.62 -2.10
CA PHE A 81 -11.67 7.85 -1.23
C PHE A 81 -11.46 6.33 -1.34
N SER A 82 -11.05 5.86 -2.52
CA SER A 82 -10.70 4.47 -2.75
C SER A 82 -9.54 3.98 -1.87
N VAL A 83 -8.51 4.79 -1.62
CA VAL A 83 -7.38 4.41 -0.76
C VAL A 83 -7.84 4.23 0.68
N ASP A 84 -8.61 5.18 1.21
CA ASP A 84 -9.17 5.08 2.56
C ASP A 84 -10.04 3.82 2.70
N SER A 85 -10.87 3.53 1.68
CA SER A 85 -11.71 2.33 1.64
C SER A 85 -10.88 1.02 1.60
N ILE A 86 -9.76 1.01 0.86
CA ILE A 86 -8.87 -0.16 0.81
C ILE A 86 -8.16 -0.34 2.16
N LEU A 87 -7.66 0.73 2.78
CA LEU A 87 -7.01 0.65 4.10
C LEU A 87 -7.93 0.06 5.17
N ILE A 88 -9.22 0.45 5.18
CA ILE A 88 -10.22 -0.14 6.08
C ILE A 88 -10.37 -1.65 5.86
N GLN A 89 -10.38 -2.10 4.61
CA GLN A 89 -10.48 -3.53 4.27
C GLN A 89 -9.22 -4.30 4.70
N LEU A 90 -8.03 -3.71 4.54
CA LEU A 90 -6.77 -4.30 4.96
C LEU A 90 -6.67 -4.36 6.50
N GLU A 91 -7.11 -3.33 7.21
CA GLU A 91 -7.21 -3.34 8.68
C GLU A 91 -8.15 -4.45 9.17
N ALA A 92 -9.32 -4.60 8.52
CA ALA A 92 -10.25 -5.67 8.84
C ALA A 92 -9.62 -7.06 8.66
N GLU A 93 -8.76 -7.25 7.65
CA GLU A 93 -8.03 -8.50 7.46
C GLU A 93 -6.98 -8.74 8.56
N TYR A 94 -6.20 -7.72 8.92
CA TYR A 94 -5.26 -7.80 10.05
C TYR A 94 -5.96 -8.22 11.34
N LEU A 95 -7.14 -7.66 11.63
CA LEU A 95 -7.93 -8.03 12.81
C LEU A 95 -8.40 -9.49 12.78
N LYS A 96 -8.72 -10.05 11.61
CA LYS A 96 -9.05 -11.49 11.50
C LYS A 96 -7.84 -12.36 11.81
N ILE A 97 -6.67 -12.01 11.28
CA ILE A 97 -5.41 -12.73 11.53
C ILE A 97 -5.11 -12.73 13.04
N LYS A 98 -5.11 -11.55 13.67
CA LYS A 98 -4.84 -11.38 15.10
C LYS A 98 -5.82 -12.15 16.00
N ARG A 99 -7.10 -12.21 15.62
CA ARG A 99 -8.11 -13.02 16.34
C ARG A 99 -7.81 -14.51 16.21
N GLY A 100 -7.47 -14.98 15.02
CA GLY A 100 -7.10 -16.38 14.78
C GLY A 100 -5.90 -16.85 15.61
N GLU A 101 -4.89 -15.99 15.78
CA GLU A 101 -3.72 -16.28 16.63
C GLU A 101 -4.08 -16.38 18.12
N THR A 102 -4.99 -15.52 18.58
CA THR A 102 -5.43 -15.48 19.99
C THR A 102 -6.21 -16.73 20.38
N ASP A 103 -7.02 -17.27 19.47
CA ASP A 103 -7.79 -18.50 19.71
C ASP A 103 -6.93 -19.76 19.67
N GLY A 104 -5.91 -19.82 18.80
CA GLY A 104 -4.94 -20.93 18.78
C GLY A 104 -4.07 -21.00 20.04
N SER A 105 -3.76 -19.84 20.65
CA SER A 105 -2.95 -19.74 21.87
C SER A 105 -3.67 -20.20 23.15
N ARG A 106 -5.02 -20.26 23.13
CA ARG A 106 -5.83 -20.69 24.29
C ARG A 106 -6.06 -22.20 24.36
N GLN A 107 -5.65 -22.95 23.33
CA GLN A 107 -5.86 -24.41 23.24
C GLN A 107 -4.63 -25.24 23.62
N THR A 108 -3.54 -24.62 24.07
CA THR A 108 -2.31 -25.29 24.53
C THR A 108 -2.10 -25.13 26.03
#